data_AF-A0A828Z6F7-F1
#
_entry.id   AF-A0A828Z6F7-F1
#
_cell.length_a   1.000
_cell.length_b   1.000
_cell.length_c   1.000
_cell.angle_alpha   90.00
_cell.angle_beta   90.00
_cell.angle_gamma   90.00
#
_symmetry.space_group_name_H-M   'P 1'
#
loop_
_entity.id
_entity.type
_entity.pdbx_description
1 polymer ?
#
loop_
_entity_poly.entity_id
_entity_poly.type
_entity_poly.pdbx_seq_one_letter_code
_entity_poly.pdbx_strand_id
1 'polypeptide(L)'
;MYLGDMGADVIKVENPRAMDATRVMFKKANGAPSLFLMLNRNKKAITLNLKKEKSREIFFKLLEDADILLEGFRPDGLAKMGLGYEDLKERFPRLIYCGIYGYGAEGKYRDFAGHDVNYLSLSGVLSQTGKIPQIPGYSLRI
;
A
#
# COMPACT_ATOMS: atom_id res chain seq x y z
N MET A 1 -1.07 8.79 5.31
CA MET A 1 -0.51 10.14 5.45
C MET A 1 -1.65 11.06 5.86
N TYR A 2 -2.58 11.36 4.95
CA TYR A 2 -3.72 12.22 5.26
C TYR A 2 -4.55 11.81 6.49
N LEU A 3 -4.86 10.51 6.68
CA LEU A 3 -5.56 10.08 7.90
C LEU A 3 -4.81 10.46 9.19
N GLY A 4 -3.48 10.25 9.23
CA GLY A 4 -2.65 10.66 10.36
C GLY A 4 -2.53 12.17 10.47
N ASP A 5 -2.45 12.89 9.33
CA ASP A 5 -2.47 14.36 9.32
C ASP A 5 -3.80 14.93 9.88
N MET A 6 -4.90 14.18 9.73
CA MET A 6 -6.22 14.50 10.28
C MET A 6 -6.47 13.91 11.69
N GLY A 7 -5.43 13.37 12.35
CA GLY A 7 -5.48 12.96 13.75
C GLY A 7 -5.69 11.47 14.02
N ALA A 8 -5.74 10.61 13.01
CA ALA A 8 -5.79 9.15 13.24
C ALA A 8 -4.47 8.62 13.83
N ASP A 9 -4.52 7.68 14.78
CA ASP A 9 -3.32 6.93 15.19
C ASP A 9 -3.04 5.84 14.16
N VAL A 10 -1.99 6.04 13.37
CA VAL A 10 -1.66 5.14 12.25
C VAL A 10 -0.45 4.28 12.60
N ILE A 11 -0.67 2.97 12.67
CA ILE A 11 0.40 1.98 12.81
C ILE A 11 0.69 1.34 11.45
N LYS A 12 1.89 1.56 10.93
CA LYS A 12 2.39 0.90 9.73
C LYS A 12 3.01 -0.44 10.10
N VAL A 13 2.47 -1.53 9.58
CA VAL A 13 3.03 -2.89 9.71
C VAL A 13 3.93 -3.19 8.51
N GLU A 14 5.20 -3.50 8.76
CA GLU A 14 6.18 -3.79 7.71
C GLU A 14 6.76 -5.19 7.83
N ASN A 15 7.10 -5.80 6.69
CA ASN A 15 7.80 -7.06 6.66
C ASN A 15 9.30 -6.85 6.97
N PRO A 16 9.91 -7.61 7.91
CA PRO A 16 11.32 -7.45 8.28
C PRO A 16 12.30 -7.69 7.14
N ARG A 17 11.91 -8.46 6.12
CA ARG A 17 12.76 -8.83 4.98
C ARG A 17 12.37 -8.13 3.68
N ALA A 18 11.22 -7.46 3.67
CA ALA A 18 10.68 -6.76 2.51
C ALA A 18 10.08 -5.44 2.99
N MET A 19 10.97 -4.55 3.46
CA MET A 19 10.60 -3.25 3.98
C MET A 19 10.02 -2.36 2.87
N ASP A 20 9.29 -1.31 3.26
CA ASP A 20 8.73 -0.35 2.31
C ASP A 20 9.83 0.18 1.35
N ALA A 21 9.64 -0.02 0.05
CA ALA A 21 10.62 0.34 -0.97
C ALA A 21 10.97 1.83 -0.96
N THR A 22 10.04 2.69 -0.50
CA THR A 22 10.27 4.14 -0.39
C THR A 22 11.38 4.48 0.61
N ARG A 23 11.76 3.54 1.51
CA ARG A 23 12.90 3.67 2.45
C ARG A 23 14.25 3.75 1.74
N VAL A 24 14.35 3.34 0.49
CA VAL A 24 15.58 3.42 -0.30
C VAL A 24 15.45 4.25 -1.57
N MET A 25 14.25 4.72 -1.88
CA MET A 25 13.98 5.59 -3.04
C MET A 25 14.28 7.07 -2.75
N PHE A 26 14.72 7.79 -3.78
CA PHE A 26 14.93 9.24 -3.78
C PHE A 26 15.66 9.75 -2.52
N LYS A 27 16.83 9.18 -2.20
CA LYS A 27 17.61 9.62 -1.04
C LYS A 27 18.05 11.08 -1.22
N LYS A 28 17.93 11.88 -0.16
CA LYS A 28 18.54 13.22 -0.11
C LYS A 28 20.06 13.11 -0.17
N ALA A 29 20.75 14.22 -0.44
CA ALA A 29 22.21 14.27 -0.45
C ALA A 29 22.86 13.74 0.85
N ASN A 30 22.18 13.88 2.00
CA ASN A 30 22.62 13.34 3.29
C ASN A 30 22.23 11.87 3.54
N GLY A 31 21.74 11.15 2.52
CA GLY A 31 21.34 9.74 2.61
C GLY A 31 19.95 9.49 3.19
N ALA A 32 19.25 10.52 3.68
CA ALA A 32 17.91 10.37 4.26
C ALA A 32 16.87 9.97 3.19
N PRO A 33 15.94 9.03 3.47
CA PRO A 33 14.97 8.58 2.49
C PRO A 33 13.84 9.61 2.33
N SER A 34 13.99 10.52 1.36
CA SER A 34 13.11 11.69 1.24
C SER A 34 11.65 11.28 1.04
N LEU A 35 11.40 10.29 0.18
CA LEU A 35 10.06 9.83 -0.15
C LEU A 35 9.40 9.12 1.03
N PHE A 36 10.13 8.25 1.73
CA PHE A 36 9.60 7.57 2.92
C PHE A 36 9.16 8.55 3.99
N LEU A 37 10.00 9.53 4.32
CA LEU A 37 9.70 10.53 5.35
C LEU A 37 8.48 11.38 4.96
N MET A 38 8.37 11.75 3.67
CA MET A 38 7.23 12.50 3.17
C MET A 38 5.91 11.72 3.29
N LEU A 39 5.89 10.45 2.86
CA LEU A 39 4.68 9.62 2.79
C LEU A 39 4.28 8.94 4.11
N ASN A 40 5.22 8.80 5.04
CA ASN A 40 5.04 8.06 6.30
C ASN A 40 5.17 8.92 7.55
N ARG A 41 5.18 10.26 7.43
CA ARG A 41 4.93 11.16 8.57
C ARG A 41 3.60 10.80 9.27
N ASN A 42 3.51 11.13 10.57
CA ASN A 42 2.35 10.87 11.41
C ASN A 42 1.95 9.38 11.48
N LYS A 43 2.91 8.46 11.30
CA LYS A 43 2.73 7.02 11.50
C LYS A 43 3.77 6.50 12.47
N LYS A 44 3.35 5.64 13.39
CA LYS A 44 4.25 4.72 14.10
C LYS A 44 4.50 3.52 13.18
N ALA A 45 5.62 2.83 13.35
CA ALA A 45 5.94 1.65 12.54
C ALA A 45 6.32 0.47 13.42
N ILE A 46 5.82 -0.71 13.08
CA ILE A 46 6.19 -1.98 13.69
C ILE A 46 6.54 -2.97 12.59
N THR A 47 7.52 -3.82 12.86
CA THR A 47 7.92 -4.88 11.93
C THR A 47 7.35 -6.21 12.37
N LEU A 48 6.54 -6.85 11.52
CA LEU A 48 5.94 -8.16 11.78
C LEU A 48 6.13 -9.07 10.56
N ASN A 49 6.50 -10.33 10.82
CA ASN A 49 6.50 -11.35 9.77
C ASN A 49 5.18 -12.12 9.81
N LEU A 50 4.16 -11.64 9.10
CA LEU A 50 2.81 -12.20 9.10
C LEU A 50 2.70 -13.65 8.58
N LYS A 51 3.78 -14.22 8.05
CA LYS A 51 3.85 -15.67 7.75
C LYS A 51 4.03 -16.53 9.00
N LYS A 52 4.46 -15.95 10.11
CA LYS A 52 4.62 -16.64 11.40
C LYS A 52 3.36 -16.46 12.24
N GLU A 53 2.87 -17.56 12.80
CA GLU A 53 1.68 -17.59 13.66
C GLU A 53 1.77 -16.61 14.83
N LYS A 54 2.86 -16.63 15.60
CA LYS A 54 3.09 -15.67 16.70
C LYS A 54 3.04 -14.19 16.26
N SER A 55 3.46 -13.88 15.04
CA SER A 55 3.35 -12.51 14.52
C SER A 55 1.93 -12.16 14.09
N ARG A 56 1.14 -13.14 13.62
CA ARG A 56 -0.29 -12.97 13.37
C ARG A 56 -1.07 -12.74 14.66
N GLU A 57 -0.72 -13.42 15.75
CA GLU A 57 -1.33 -13.15 17.07
C GLU A 57 -1.14 -11.70 17.50
N ILE A 58 0.07 -11.15 17.34
CA ILE A 58 0.34 -9.73 17.62
C ILE A 58 -0.47 -8.84 16.68
N PHE A 59 -0.55 -9.19 15.39
CA PHE A 59 -1.36 -8.45 14.43
C PHE A 59 -2.85 -8.46 14.79
N PHE A 60 -3.39 -9.59 15.24
CA PHE A 60 -4.78 -9.68 15.69
C PHE A 60 -5.04 -8.82 16.92
N LYS A 61 -4.10 -8.74 17.87
CA LYS A 61 -4.20 -7.81 19.00
C LYS A 61 -4.22 -6.36 18.55
N LEU A 62 -3.46 -6.00 17.51
CA LEU A 62 -3.55 -4.66 16.93
C LEU A 62 -4.92 -4.41 16.28
N LEU A 63 -5.53 -5.43 15.68
CA LEU A 63 -6.85 -5.33 15.06
C LEU A 63 -8.00 -5.23 16.07
N GLU A 64 -7.83 -5.73 17.30
CA GLU A 64 -8.85 -5.62 18.36
C GLU A 64 -9.23 -4.15 18.67
N ASP A 65 -8.24 -3.25 18.57
CA ASP A 65 -8.43 -1.80 18.80
C ASP A 65 -8.49 -0.97 17.50
N ALA A 66 -8.36 -1.61 16.32
CA ALA A 66 -8.31 -0.90 15.05
C ALA A 66 -9.70 -0.66 14.46
N ASP A 67 -9.96 0.57 14.00
CA ASP A 67 -11.15 0.87 13.22
C ASP A 67 -10.99 0.49 11.73
N ILE A 68 -9.77 0.60 11.19
CA ILE A 68 -9.49 0.43 9.76
C ILE A 68 -8.24 -0.42 9.56
N LEU A 69 -8.35 -1.44 8.71
CA LEU A 69 -7.20 -2.14 8.11
C LEU A 69 -7.05 -1.69 6.66
N LEU A 70 -5.93 -1.03 6.34
CA LEU A 70 -5.59 -0.61 4.99
C LEU A 70 -4.40 -1.39 4.45
N GLU A 71 -4.58 -2.01 3.28
CA GLU A 71 -3.58 -2.87 2.65
C GLU A 71 -3.46 -2.63 1.14
N GLY A 72 -2.30 -2.95 0.58
CA GLY A 72 -1.96 -2.74 -0.83
C GLY A 72 -1.25 -3.93 -1.46
N PHE A 73 -1.54 -5.14 -0.98
CA PHE A 73 -1.12 -6.37 -1.63
C PHE A 73 -1.93 -6.59 -2.92
N ARG A 74 -1.59 -7.63 -3.68
CA ARG A 74 -2.53 -8.15 -4.69
C ARG A 74 -3.80 -8.66 -3.98
N PRO A 75 -4.95 -8.73 -4.67
CA PRO A 75 -6.23 -9.11 -4.06
C PRO A 75 -6.19 -10.36 -3.16
N ASP A 76 -5.38 -11.36 -3.50
CA ASP A 76 -5.28 -12.60 -2.69
C ASP A 76 -4.12 -12.62 -1.69
N GLY A 77 -3.34 -11.54 -1.60
CA GLY A 77 -2.07 -11.51 -0.88
C GLY A 77 -2.25 -11.80 0.61
N LEU A 78 -3.17 -11.09 1.26
CA LEU A 78 -3.50 -11.32 2.67
C LEU A 78 -4.44 -12.52 2.86
N ALA A 79 -5.35 -12.78 1.93
CA ALA A 79 -6.23 -13.96 1.98
C ALA A 79 -5.41 -15.27 2.02
N LYS A 80 -4.32 -15.36 1.26
CA LYS A 80 -3.38 -16.51 1.31
C LYS A 80 -2.69 -16.68 2.66
N MET A 81 -2.75 -15.68 3.54
CA MET A 81 -2.21 -15.73 4.90
C MET A 81 -3.31 -15.89 5.96
N GLY A 82 -4.58 -16.04 5.56
CA GLY A 82 -5.76 -16.07 6.45
C GLY A 82 -6.06 -14.70 7.06
N LEU A 83 -5.74 -13.62 6.34
CA LEU A 83 -5.88 -12.24 6.79
C LEU A 83 -6.69 -11.40 5.77
N GLY A 84 -7.44 -12.05 4.88
CA GLY A 84 -8.31 -11.37 3.93
C GLY A 84 -9.59 -10.87 4.59
N TYR A 85 -10.40 -10.13 3.81
CA TYR A 85 -11.68 -9.60 4.30
C TYR A 85 -12.59 -10.70 4.85
N GLU A 86 -12.75 -11.80 4.11
CA GLU A 86 -13.61 -12.92 4.51
C GLU A 86 -13.12 -13.59 5.81
N ASP A 87 -11.81 -13.68 6.02
CA ASP A 87 -11.22 -14.26 7.24
C ASP A 87 -11.44 -13.35 8.46
N LEU A 88 -11.41 -12.02 8.25
CA LEU A 88 -11.40 -11.04 9.33
C LEU A 88 -12.80 -10.52 9.69
N LYS A 89 -13.76 -10.50 8.75
CA LYS A 89 -15.08 -9.88 8.97
C LYS A 89 -15.88 -10.55 10.09
N GLU A 90 -15.75 -11.86 10.27
CA GLU A 90 -16.45 -12.58 11.33
C GLU A 90 -15.81 -12.32 12.69
N ARG A 91 -14.47 -12.26 12.73
CA ARG A 91 -13.70 -12.04 13.97
C ARG A 91 -13.72 -10.59 14.44
N PHE A 92 -13.73 -9.65 13.50
CA PHE A 92 -13.68 -8.21 13.75
C PHE A 92 -14.82 -7.51 13.01
N PRO A 93 -16.09 -7.67 13.43
CA PRO A 93 -17.27 -7.22 12.67
C PRO A 93 -17.37 -5.69 12.54
N ARG A 94 -16.61 -4.92 13.33
CA ARG A 94 -16.54 -3.46 13.26
C ARG A 94 -15.38 -2.94 12.41
N LEU A 95 -14.45 -3.81 12.01
CA LEU A 95 -13.25 -3.42 11.28
C LEU A 95 -13.61 -3.08 9.83
N ILE A 96 -13.25 -1.87 9.41
CA ILE A 96 -13.36 -1.46 8.01
C ILE A 96 -12.12 -1.98 7.26
N TYR A 97 -12.32 -2.92 6.34
CA TYR A 97 -11.25 -3.43 5.49
C TYR A 97 -11.15 -2.62 4.19
N CYS A 98 -9.97 -2.07 3.91
CA CYS A 98 -9.68 -1.29 2.72
C CYS A 98 -8.49 -1.88 1.94
N GLY A 99 -8.78 -2.56 0.83
CA GLY A 99 -7.78 -3.02 -0.12
C GLY A 99 -7.57 -2.01 -1.25
N ILE A 100 -6.31 -1.65 -1.53
CA ILE A 100 -5.94 -0.80 -2.67
C ILE A 100 -5.32 -1.70 -3.75
N TYR A 101 -6.11 -1.99 -4.78
CA TYR A 101 -5.71 -2.87 -5.87
C TYR A 101 -5.60 -2.09 -7.18
N GLY A 102 -4.49 -2.30 -7.90
CA GLY A 102 -4.19 -1.58 -9.13
C GLY A 102 -5.30 -1.60 -10.19
N TYR A 103 -5.86 -2.78 -10.44
CA TYR A 103 -6.93 -3.00 -11.42
C TYR A 103 -8.27 -3.39 -10.78
N GLY A 104 -8.40 -3.21 -9.46
CA GLY A 104 -9.55 -3.70 -8.69
C GLY A 104 -9.40 -5.14 -8.18
N ALA A 105 -10.38 -5.56 -7.37
CA ALA A 105 -10.44 -6.90 -6.78
C ALA A 105 -10.94 -7.97 -7.75
N GLU A 106 -11.55 -7.56 -8.86
CA GLU A 106 -12.25 -8.40 -9.82
C GLU A 106 -11.93 -7.97 -11.26
N GLY A 107 -12.39 -8.78 -12.22
CA GLY A 107 -12.24 -8.50 -13.65
C GLY A 107 -10.93 -9.01 -14.26
N LYS A 108 -10.83 -8.87 -15.59
CA LYS A 108 -9.80 -9.51 -16.42
C LYS A 108 -8.36 -9.09 -16.11
N TYR A 109 -8.16 -7.93 -15.47
CA TYR A 109 -6.84 -7.39 -15.13
C TYR A 109 -6.48 -7.56 -13.66
N ARG A 110 -7.35 -8.19 -12.85
CA ARG A 110 -7.17 -8.40 -11.40
C ARG A 110 -5.76 -8.89 -11.05
N ASP A 111 -5.27 -9.88 -11.78
CA ASP A 111 -4.00 -10.55 -11.48
C ASP A 111 -2.76 -9.90 -12.14
N PHE A 112 -2.97 -8.84 -12.92
CA PHE A 112 -1.89 -8.18 -13.63
C PHE A 112 -1.09 -7.30 -12.66
N ALA A 113 0.24 -7.33 -12.79
CA ALA A 113 1.08 -6.34 -12.14
C ALA A 113 0.77 -4.96 -12.76
N GLY A 114 0.55 -3.98 -11.91
CA GLY A 114 0.32 -2.61 -12.33
C GLY A 114 1.16 -1.67 -11.49
N HIS A 115 1.80 -0.73 -12.17
CA HIS A 115 2.31 0.49 -11.61
C HIS A 115 1.63 1.67 -12.31
N ASP A 116 1.85 2.86 -11.78
CA ASP A 116 1.28 4.13 -12.24
C ASP A 116 1.31 4.28 -13.77
N VAL A 117 2.44 4.00 -14.41
CA VAL A 117 2.57 4.10 -15.88
C VAL A 117 1.63 3.17 -16.65
N ASN A 118 1.32 1.99 -16.10
CA ASN A 118 0.39 1.05 -16.73
C ASN A 118 -1.03 1.62 -16.72
N TYR A 119 -1.46 2.21 -15.60
CA TYR A 119 -2.78 2.82 -15.47
C TYR A 119 -2.91 4.05 -16.35
N LEU A 120 -1.87 4.89 -16.41
CA LEU A 120 -1.81 6.04 -17.31
C LEU A 120 -1.87 5.63 -18.79
N SER A 121 -1.22 4.51 -19.14
CA SER A 121 -1.30 3.97 -20.49
C SER A 121 -2.70 3.48 -20.83
N LEU A 122 -3.34 2.71 -19.95
CA LEU A 122 -4.66 2.13 -20.21
C LEU A 122 -5.80 3.15 -20.21
N SER A 123 -5.66 4.22 -19.42
CA SER A 123 -6.63 5.33 -19.41
C SER A 123 -6.49 6.27 -20.61
N GLY A 124 -5.46 6.10 -21.45
CA GLY A 124 -5.18 6.99 -22.57
C GLY A 124 -4.57 8.34 -22.17
N VAL A 125 -4.18 8.53 -20.91
CA VAL A 125 -3.54 9.78 -20.47
C VAL A 125 -2.21 10.00 -21.19
N LEU A 126 -1.43 8.93 -21.39
CA LEU A 126 -0.12 9.05 -22.05
C LEU A 126 -0.21 9.52 -23.51
N SER A 127 -1.31 9.25 -24.22
CA SER A 127 -1.50 9.72 -25.60
C SER A 127 -1.93 11.20 -25.68
N GLN A 128 -2.39 11.77 -24.56
CA GLN A 128 -2.83 13.16 -24.48
C GLN A 128 -1.71 14.12 -24.06
N THR A 129 -0.55 13.59 -23.66
CA THR A 129 0.54 14.40 -23.10
C THR A 129 1.75 14.51 -24.01
N GLY A 130 2.28 15.74 -24.11
CA GLY A 130 3.50 16.14 -24.83
C GLY A 130 3.32 16.32 -26.35
N LYS A 131 4.43 16.48 -27.09
CA LYS A 131 4.41 16.93 -28.49
C LYS A 131 4.88 15.81 -29.42
N ILE A 132 4.04 15.43 -30.38
CA ILE A 132 4.36 14.38 -31.36
C ILE A 132 5.44 14.90 -32.34
N PRO A 133 6.48 14.10 -32.68
CA PRO A 133 6.78 12.76 -32.17
C PRO A 133 7.57 12.78 -30.85
N GLN A 134 7.14 11.96 -29.88
CA GLN A 134 7.87 11.72 -28.63
C GLN A 134 7.55 10.31 -28.08
N ILE A 135 8.38 9.81 -27.17
CA ILE A 135 8.04 8.63 -26.36
C ILE A 135 6.88 9.01 -25.42
N PRO A 136 5.77 8.27 -25.38
CA PRO A 136 4.68 8.53 -24.45
C PRO A 136 5.20 8.52 -23.00
N GLY A 137 4.94 9.60 -22.27
CA GLY A 137 5.42 9.77 -20.92
C GLY A 137 4.76 10.95 -20.23
N TYR A 138 4.66 10.88 -18.91
CA TYR A 138 4.13 11.94 -18.08
C TYR A 138 5.28 12.64 -17.36
N SER A 139 5.61 13.86 -17.78
CA SER A 139 6.67 14.64 -17.14
C SER A 139 6.11 15.26 -15.86
N LEU A 140 6.59 14.80 -14.71
CA LEU A 140 6.34 15.45 -13.43
C LEU A 140 7.20 16.72 -13.40
N ARG A 141 6.57 17.90 -13.46
CA ARG A 141 7.23 19.15 -13.08
C ARG A 141 7.33 19.16 -11.56
N ILE A 142 8.45 18.67 -11.04
CA ILE A 142 8.83 18.71 -9.62
C ILE A 142 9.72 19.92 -9.36
#